data_AF-A0A925R9H8-F1
#
_entry.id   AF-A0A925R9H8-F1
#
_cell.length_a   1.000
_cell.length_b   1.000
_cell.length_c   1.000
_cell.angle_alpha   90.00
_cell.angle_beta   90.00
_cell.angle_gamma   90.00
#
_symmetry.space_group_name_H-M   'P 1'
#
loop_
_entity.id
_entity.type
_entity.pdbx_description
1 polymer ?
#
loop_
_entity_poly.entity_id
_entity_poly.type
_entity_poly.pdbx_seq_one_letter_code
_entity_poly.pdbx_strand_id
1 'polypeptide(L)' 'PGDLVFYGFDNIISHVAMYIGSGKIIHASSPTTGIIISGMYTQGKKPIIGATRIVH' A
#
# COMPACT_ATOMS: atom_id res chain seq x y z
N PRO A 1 -7.02 -0.01 11.72
CA PRO A 1 -5.78 -0.57 11.13
C PRO A 1 -6.05 -2.00 10.64
N GLY A 2 -5.45 -2.43 9.54
CA GLY A 2 -5.65 -3.78 8.97
C GLY A 2 -6.31 -3.80 7.58
N ASP A 3 -6.66 -2.65 7.01
CA ASP A 3 -7.20 -2.58 5.64
C ASP A 3 -6.09 -2.87 4.62
N LEU A 4 -6.41 -3.58 3.54
CA LEU A 4 -5.53 -3.68 2.38
C LEU A 4 -5.72 -2.44 1.50
N VAL A 5 -4.61 -1.88 1.03
CA VAL A 5 -4.56 -0.70 0.15
C VAL A 5 -3.93 -1.12 -1.17
N PHE A 6 -4.56 -0.77 -2.29
CA PHE A 6 -4.15 -1.16 -3.63
C PHE A 6 -3.65 0.04 -4.43
N TYR A 7 -2.54 -0.16 -5.13
CA TYR A 7 -1.89 0.88 -5.94
C TYR A 7 -1.77 0.45 -7.40
N GLY A 8 -1.87 1.42 -8.31
CA GLY A 8 -1.88 1.15 -9.74
C GLY A 8 -2.03 2.39 -10.60
N PHE A 9 -1.70 2.27 -11.89
CA PHE A 9 -1.98 3.29 -12.90
C PHE A 9 -3.11 2.80 -13.80
N ASP A 10 -3.85 3.72 -14.42
CA ASP A 10 -4.90 3.40 -15.39
C ASP A 10 -5.94 2.38 -14.86
N ASN A 11 -6.24 2.46 -13.56
CA ASN A 11 -7.11 1.52 -12.83
C ASN A 11 -6.64 0.05 -12.81
N ILE A 12 -5.37 -0.21 -13.12
CA ILE A 12 -4.75 -1.55 -13.07
C ILE A 12 -3.93 -1.70 -11.79
N ILE A 13 -4.35 -2.61 -10.91
CA ILE A 13 -3.65 -2.94 -9.68
C ILE A 13 -2.29 -3.59 -10.00
N SER A 14 -1.22 -3.07 -9.39
CA SER A 14 0.13 -3.63 -9.53
C SER A 14 0.93 -3.69 -8.23
N HIS A 15 0.35 -3.24 -7.11
CA HIS A 15 0.97 -3.34 -5.79
C HIS A 15 -0.11 -3.34 -4.70
N VAL A 16 0.15 -4.04 -3.59
CA VAL A 16 -0.72 -4.10 -2.41
C VAL A 16 0.08 -3.87 -1.13
N ALA A 17 -0.55 -3.23 -0.15
CA ALA A 17 0.02 -3.00 1.18
C ALA A 17 -1.05 -3.13 2.26
N MET A 18 -0.65 -3.27 3.52
CA MET A 18 -1.56 -3.22 4.66
C MET A 18 -1.43 -1.89 5.39
N TYR A 19 -2.55 -1.20 5.61
CA TYR A 19 -2.60 0.04 6.39
C TYR A 19 -2.48 -0.25 7.88
N ILE A 20 -1.48 0.34 8.53
CA ILE A 20 -1.18 0.10 9.95
C ILE A 20 -1.51 1.28 10.86
N GLY A 21 -2.11 2.35 10.32
CA GLY A 21 -2.43 3.57 11.07
C GLY A 21 -1.48 4.73 10.76
N SER A 22 -1.87 5.94 11.19
CA SER A 22 -1.06 7.16 11.11
C SER A 22 -0.48 7.46 9.71
N GLY A 23 -1.23 7.15 8.65
CA GLY A 23 -0.77 7.34 7.27
C GLY A 23 0.37 6.41 6.84
N LYS A 24 0.61 5.30 7.54
CA LYS A 24 1.68 4.33 7.25
C LYS A 24 1.14 3.00 6.77
N ILE A 25 1.95 2.32 5.97
CA ILE A 25 1.71 0.97 5.47
C ILE A 25 2.87 0.04 5.78
N ILE A 26 2.60 -1.27 5.85
CA ILE A 26 3.61 -2.33 5.74
C ILE A 26 3.44 -3.05 4.40
N HIS A 27 4.55 -3.27 3.68
CA HIS A 27 4.55 -3.92 2.36
C HIS A 27 5.91 -4.49 1.99
N ALA A 28 5.93 -5.40 1.01
CA ALA A 28 7.14 -5.81 0.31
C ALA A 28 7.50 -4.76 -0.76
N SER A 29 8.55 -3.96 -0.54
CA SER A 29 8.87 -2.79 -1.37
C SER A 29 9.53 -3.17 -2.69
N SER A 30 10.57 -4.00 -2.62
CA SER A 30 11.32 -4.50 -3.77
C SER A 30 12.09 -5.76 -3.35
N PRO A 31 12.62 -6.57 -4.29
CA PRO A 31 13.43 -7.73 -3.93
C PRO A 31 14.66 -7.40 -3.08
N THR A 32 15.25 -6.21 -3.26
CA THR A 32 16.44 -5.78 -2.54
C THR A 32 16.14 -5.15 -1.19
N THR A 33 15.02 -4.42 -1.08
CA THR A 33 14.64 -3.73 0.15
C THR A 33 13.85 -4.62 1.10
N GLY A 34 13.10 -5.60 0.59
CA GLY A 34 12.29 -6.51 1.40
C GLY A 34 11.05 -5.84 2.00
N ILE A 35 10.67 -6.27 3.20
CA ILE A 35 9.48 -5.80 3.91
C ILE A 35 9.82 -4.55 4.72
N ILE A 36 9.07 -3.47 4.50
CA ILE A 36 9.30 -2.20 5.19
C ILE A 36 8.01 -1.54 5.63
N ILE A 37 8.15 -0.59 6.56
CA ILE A 37 7.12 0.39 6.89
C ILE A 37 7.45 1.70 6.17
N SER A 38 6.48 2.24 5.44
CA SER A 38 6.62 3.48 4.68
C SER A 38 5.35 4.33 4.74
N GLY A 39 5.42 5.56 4.25
CA GLY A 39 4.24 6.43 4.14
C GLY A 39 3.31 5.96 3.02
N MET A 40 2.00 5.95 3.29
CA MET A 40 1.00 5.47 2.32
C MET A 40 0.83 6.38 1.11
N TYR A 41 1.15 7.68 1.28
CA TYR A 41 1.09 8.70 0.24
C TYR A 41 2.52 9.12 -0.10
N THR A 42 2.92 8.95 -1.36
CA THR A 42 4.24 9.40 -1.83
C THR A 42 4.08 9.98 -3.24
N GLN A 43 4.48 11.23 -3.42
CA GLN A 43 4.46 11.86 -4.74
C GLN A 43 5.43 11.15 -5.69
N GLY A 44 5.01 11.01 -6.96
CA GLY A 44 5.78 10.28 -7.98
C GLY A 44 5.78 8.75 -7.82
N LYS A 45 5.00 8.21 -6.87
CA LYS A 45 4.71 6.77 -6.78
C LYS A 45 3.33 6.46 -7.36
N LYS A 46 3.06 5.16 -7.56
CA LYS A 46 1.76 4.63 -7.99
C LYS A 46 0.65 5.21 -7.10
N PRO A 47 -0.45 5.75 -7.65
CA PRO A 47 -1.55 6.26 -6.84
C PRO A 47 -2.33 5.12 -6.18
N ILE A 48 -3.06 5.45 -5.11
CA ILE A 48 -4.02 4.55 -4.48
C ILE A 48 -5.26 4.50 -5.38
N ILE A 49 -5.71 3.29 -5.70
CA ILE A 49 -6.90 3.07 -6.55
C ILE A 49 -8.02 2.29 -5.84
N GLY A 50 -7.77 1.82 -4.61
CA GLY A 50 -8.80 1.20 -3.78
C GLY A 50 -8.29 0.75 -2.42
N ALA A 51 -9.23 0.44 -1.52
CA ALA A 51 -8.95 -0.18 -0.23
C ALA A 51 -10.08 -1.14 0.15
N THR A 52 -9.74 -2.21 0.88
CA THR A 52 -10.72 -3.15 1.43
C THR A 52 -10.42 -3.51 2.87
N ARG A 53 -11.45 -3.68 3.69
CA ARG A 53 -11.34 -4.17 5.07
C ARG A 53 -11.49 -5.67 5.10
N ILE A 54 -10.52 -6.35 5.71
CA ILE A 54 -10.51 -7.82 5.82
C ILE A 54 -10.69 -8.34 7.26
N VAL A 55 -10.47 -7.47 8.26
CA VAL A 55 -10.63 -7.82 9.68
C VAL A 55 -11.93 -7.25 10.23
N HIS A 56 -12.62 -8.06 11.04
CA HIS A 56 -13.85 -7.72 11.76
C HIS A 56 -13.58 -7.59 13.26
#